data_AF-A0A0A8L2T1-F1
#
_entry.id   AF-A0A0A8L2T1-F1
#
_cell.length_a   1.000
_cell.length_b   1.000
_cell.length_c   1.000
_cell.angle_alpha   90.00
_cell.angle_beta   90.00
_cell.angle_gamma   90.00
#
_symmetry.space_group_name_H-M   'P 1'
#
loop_
_entity.id
_entity.type
_entity.pdbx_description
1 polymer ?
#
loop_
_entity_poly.entity_id
_entity_poly.type
_entity_poly.pdbx_seq_one_letter_code
_entity_poly.pdbx_strand_id
1 'polypeptide(L)'
;MTKRRLSQDNERNDLAGGSAILCTEPPCEHEWVDVELYPSHVDQLHANVCPQCSINLTSEYWLELHIEEYHDPFREGCKLKCLEFDCPVTFDNSSNRASHLKTYHNYSDKFNYDIIKSGY
;
A
#
# COMPACT_ATOMS: atom_id res chain seq x y z
N MET A 1 -42.85 39.57 -9.31
CA MET A 1 -41.97 39.11 -10.38
C MET A 1 -40.75 38.46 -9.74
N THR A 2 -40.71 37.12 -9.58
CA THR A 2 -40.00 36.15 -10.46
C THR A 2 -38.49 36.46 -10.53
N LYS A 3 -37.54 35.55 -10.27
CA LYS A 3 -37.45 34.16 -10.72
C LYS A 3 -36.57 33.31 -9.77
N ARG A 4 -37.04 32.09 -9.58
CA ARG A 4 -36.37 30.90 -9.02
C ARG A 4 -34.96 30.72 -9.61
N ARG A 5 -33.98 30.38 -8.77
CA ARG A 5 -32.76 29.69 -9.25
C ARG A 5 -33.15 28.24 -9.52
N LEU A 6 -33.09 27.88 -10.80
CA LEU A 6 -33.33 26.53 -11.30
C LEU A 6 -32.18 25.62 -10.90
N SER A 7 -32.57 24.40 -10.60
CA SER A 7 -31.76 23.21 -10.40
C SER A 7 -30.83 22.94 -11.59
N GLN A 8 -29.67 22.36 -11.29
CA GLN A 8 -28.94 21.51 -12.21
C GLN A 8 -28.86 20.15 -11.57
N ASP A 9 -29.97 19.43 -11.69
CA ASP A 9 -30.04 18.00 -11.51
C ASP A 9 -29.19 17.39 -12.63
N ASN A 10 -28.05 16.81 -12.26
CA ASN A 10 -27.16 16.13 -13.20
C ASN A 10 -27.79 14.79 -13.54
N GLU A 11 -28.59 14.77 -14.62
CA GLU A 11 -29.23 13.59 -15.18
C GLU A 11 -28.15 12.57 -15.59
N ARG A 12 -27.87 11.60 -14.71
CA ARG A 12 -27.07 10.42 -15.04
C ARG A 12 -27.93 9.50 -15.90
N ASN A 13 -27.57 9.47 -17.18
CA ASN A 13 -28.14 8.63 -18.21
C ASN A 13 -27.82 7.15 -17.90
N ASP A 14 -28.83 6.43 -17.43
CA ASP A 14 -28.85 4.98 -17.28
C ASP A 14 -28.78 4.31 -18.66
N LEU A 15 -27.59 3.85 -19.05
CA LEU A 15 -27.40 2.85 -20.08
C LEU A 15 -26.35 1.82 -19.63
N ALA A 16 -26.86 0.68 -19.17
CA ALA A 16 -26.18 -0.63 -19.06
C ALA A 16 -25.03 -0.78 -18.04
N GLY A 17 -25.39 -1.13 -16.80
CA GLY A 17 -24.99 -2.45 -16.27
C GLY A 17 -23.63 -2.60 -15.59
N GLY A 18 -23.12 -1.56 -14.92
CA GLY A 18 -22.04 -1.72 -13.93
C GLY A 18 -22.24 -0.72 -12.80
N SER A 19 -22.72 -1.17 -11.64
CA SER A 19 -22.67 -0.34 -10.43
C SER A 19 -21.19 -0.12 -10.10
N ALA A 20 -20.76 1.12 -9.89
CA ALA A 20 -19.39 1.45 -9.50
C ALA A 20 -19.37 2.05 -8.09
N ILE A 21 -18.33 1.75 -7.31
CA ILE A 21 -18.05 2.29 -5.98
C ILE A 21 -16.94 3.33 -6.11
N LEU A 22 -17.11 4.47 -5.45
CA LEU A 22 -16.06 5.46 -5.27
C LEU A 22 -15.15 5.02 -4.12
N CYS A 23 -13.89 4.69 -4.41
CA CYS A 23 -12.88 4.42 -3.40
C CYS A 23 -12.23 5.72 -2.91
N THR A 24 -12.31 5.98 -1.61
CA THR A 24 -11.70 7.16 -0.96
C THR A 24 -10.58 6.80 0.01
N GLU A 25 -10.21 5.53 0.09
CA GLU A 25 -9.15 5.05 0.98
C GLU A 25 -7.78 5.30 0.35
N PRO A 26 -6.79 5.83 1.10
CA PRO A 26 -5.40 5.89 0.63
C PRO A 26 -4.90 4.49 0.24
N PRO A 27 -4.17 4.34 -0.88
CA PRO A 27 -3.53 5.38 -1.69
C PRO A 27 -4.40 5.94 -2.84
N CYS A 28 -5.69 5.59 -2.91
CA CYS A 28 -6.56 6.06 -3.99
C CYS A 28 -6.97 7.53 -3.80
N GLU A 29 -6.90 8.32 -4.87
CA GLU A 29 -7.38 9.70 -4.88
C GLU A 29 -8.78 9.82 -5.51
N HIS A 30 -9.78 9.17 -4.90
CA HIS A 30 -11.19 9.19 -5.36
C HIS A 30 -11.42 8.46 -6.70
N GLU A 31 -11.03 7.18 -6.76
CA GLU A 31 -11.14 6.34 -7.95
C GLU A 31 -12.49 5.62 -8.02
N TRP A 32 -13.15 5.63 -9.19
CA TRP A 32 -14.36 4.84 -9.42
C TRP A 32 -13.99 3.42 -9.87
N VAL A 33 -14.44 2.43 -9.12
CA VAL A 33 -14.14 1.01 -9.34
C VAL A 33 -15.44 0.25 -9.54
N ASP A 34 -15.50 -0.63 -10.53
CA ASP A 34 -16.65 -1.50 -10.74
C ASP A 34 -16.93 -2.34 -9.47
N VAL A 35 -18.19 -2.45 -9.07
CA VAL A 35 -18.62 -3.25 -7.91
C VAL A 35 -18.12 -4.69 -8.01
N GLU A 36 -18.10 -5.28 -9.21
CA GLU A 36 -17.62 -6.66 -9.38
C GLU A 36 -16.10 -6.77 -9.15
N LEU A 37 -15.35 -5.70 -9.41
CA LEU A 37 -13.89 -5.65 -9.24
C LEU A 37 -13.48 -5.11 -7.87
N TYR A 38 -14.41 -4.49 -7.13
CA TYR A 38 -14.10 -3.81 -5.87
C TYR A 38 -13.39 -4.70 -4.83
N PRO A 39 -13.77 -5.98 -4.61
CA PRO A 39 -13.02 -6.85 -3.71
C PRO A 39 -11.56 -7.01 -4.12
N SER A 40 -11.31 -7.27 -5.40
CA SER A 40 -9.94 -7.43 -5.93
C SER A 40 -9.13 -6.13 -5.88
N HIS A 41 -9.79 -4.97 -6.00
CA HIS A 41 -9.18 -3.67 -5.80
C HIS A 41 -8.72 -3.48 -4.35
N VAL A 42 -9.57 -3.84 -3.38
CA VAL A 42 -9.22 -3.80 -1.95
C VAL A 42 -8.05 -4.73 -1.66
N ASP A 43 -8.07 -5.96 -2.18
CA ASP A 43 -7.00 -6.92 -1.94
C ASP A 43 -5.64 -6.45 -2.50
N GLN A 44 -5.65 -5.76 -3.64
CA GLN A 44 -4.42 -5.30 -4.29
C GLN A 44 -3.89 -3.98 -3.73
N LEU A 45 -4.77 -3.08 -3.29
CA LEU A 45 -4.40 -1.72 -2.93
C LEU A 45 -4.65 -1.35 -1.48
N HIS A 46 -5.37 -2.13 -0.69
CA HIS A 46 -5.76 -1.74 0.67
C HIS A 46 -5.51 -2.84 1.72
N ALA A 47 -5.14 -4.06 1.30
CA ALA A 47 -4.94 -5.19 2.20
C ALA A 47 -3.76 -5.01 3.18
N ASN A 48 -2.70 -4.33 2.74
CA ASN A 48 -1.41 -4.28 3.46
C ASN A 48 -1.04 -2.84 3.85
N VAL A 49 -2.02 -2.12 4.41
CA VAL A 49 -1.85 -0.72 4.82
C VAL A 49 -1.52 -0.65 6.32
N CYS A 50 -0.47 0.10 6.66
CA CYS A 50 -0.10 0.35 8.04
C CYS A 50 -1.18 1.19 8.76
N PRO A 51 -1.77 0.71 9.86
CA PRO A 51 -2.82 1.43 10.56
C PRO A 51 -2.32 2.69 11.30
N GLN A 52 -1.01 2.83 11.48
CA GLN A 52 -0.42 3.97 12.22
C GLN A 52 -0.02 5.13 11.30
N CYS A 53 0.42 4.85 10.07
CA CYS A 53 0.95 5.87 9.16
C CYS A 53 0.36 5.80 7.74
N SER A 54 -0.58 4.88 7.48
CA SER A 54 -1.26 4.70 6.19
C SER A 54 -0.35 4.39 5.00
N ILE A 55 0.90 3.96 5.28
CA ILE A 55 1.82 3.49 4.25
C ILE A 55 1.34 2.13 3.74
N ASN A 56 1.39 1.95 2.43
CA ASN A 56 0.94 0.74 1.75
C ASN A 56 2.12 -0.13 1.32
N LEU A 57 2.03 -1.43 1.61
CA LEU A 57 3.07 -2.41 1.32
C LEU A 57 2.53 -3.46 0.36
N THR A 58 3.41 -4.08 -0.43
CA THR A 58 2.99 -5.05 -1.45
C THR A 58 2.70 -6.44 -0.87
N SER A 59 3.03 -6.68 0.39
CA SER A 59 2.78 -7.96 1.07
C SER A 59 2.57 -7.79 2.56
N GLU A 60 1.87 -8.76 3.16
CA GLU A 60 1.68 -8.85 4.61
C GLU A 60 3.02 -8.92 5.35
N TYR A 61 3.97 -9.71 4.85
CA TYR A 61 5.31 -9.81 5.44
C TYR A 61 6.02 -8.44 5.49
N TRP A 62 5.91 -7.65 4.43
CA TRP A 62 6.53 -6.32 4.42
C TRP A 62 5.82 -5.34 5.36
N LEU A 63 4.51 -5.48 5.53
CA LEU A 63 3.76 -4.73 6.54
C LEU A 63 4.22 -5.12 7.96
N GLU A 64 4.41 -6.40 8.24
CA GLU A 64 4.95 -6.87 9.52
C GLU A 64 6.34 -6.28 9.79
N LEU A 65 7.27 -6.37 8.82
CA LEU A 65 8.59 -5.77 8.93
C LEU A 65 8.52 -4.25 9.13
N HIS A 66 7.62 -3.57 8.43
CA HIS A 66 7.41 -2.14 8.60
C HIS A 66 6.98 -1.80 10.03
N ILE A 67 6.02 -2.54 10.59
CA ILE A 67 5.54 -2.31 11.96
C ILE A 67 6.66 -2.60 12.97
N GLU A 68 7.35 -3.74 12.84
CA GLU A 68 8.48 -4.11 13.71
C GLU A 68 9.61 -3.06 13.64
N GLU A 69 9.92 -2.54 12.46
CA GLU A 69 11.04 -1.62 12.28
C GLU A 69 10.69 -0.16 12.58
N TYR A 70 9.47 0.31 12.34
CA TYR A 70 9.15 1.74 12.43
C TYR A 70 8.12 2.11 13.50
N HIS A 71 7.41 1.12 14.03
CA HIS A 71 6.30 1.35 14.95
C HIS A 71 6.39 0.55 16.25
N ASP A 72 7.30 -0.43 16.37
CA ASP A 72 7.56 -1.12 17.63
C ASP A 72 8.42 -0.25 18.57
N PRO A 73 7.85 0.25 19.70
CA PRO A 73 8.60 1.07 20.65
C PRO A 73 9.68 0.28 21.40
N PHE A 74 9.68 -1.06 21.33
CA PHE A 74 10.67 -1.94 21.97
C PHE A 74 11.74 -2.45 21.01
N ARG A 75 11.81 -1.91 19.79
CA ARG A 75 12.76 -2.37 18.76
C ARG A 75 14.23 -2.15 19.06
N GLU A 76 14.59 -1.44 20.13
CA GLU A 76 16.01 -1.14 20.41
C GLU A 76 16.82 -2.44 20.53
N GLY A 77 17.81 -2.59 19.64
CA GLY A 77 18.65 -3.80 19.58
C GLY A 77 18.08 -4.94 18.73
N CYS A 78 16.90 -4.79 18.11
CA CYS A 78 16.38 -5.76 17.14
C CYS A 78 17.16 -5.68 15.82
N LYS A 79 17.48 -6.85 15.26
CA LYS A 79 18.13 -6.94 13.95
C LYS A 79 17.08 -6.82 12.84
N LEU A 80 17.48 -6.20 11.74
CA LEU A 80 16.67 -6.12 10.53
C LEU A 80 16.61 -7.50 9.88
N LYS A 81 15.41 -7.96 9.50
CA LYS A 81 15.23 -9.22 8.76
C LYS A 81 15.41 -8.98 7.25
N CYS A 82 15.67 -10.04 6.50
CA CYS A 82 15.66 -10.00 5.03
C CYS A 82 14.27 -9.60 4.50
N LEU A 83 14.19 -9.09 3.27
CA LEU A 83 12.90 -8.79 2.63
C LEU A 83 12.22 -10.04 2.04
N GLU A 84 12.94 -11.16 1.94
CA GLU A 84 12.40 -12.46 1.54
C GLU A 84 11.97 -13.25 2.78
N PHE A 85 10.69 -13.65 2.83
CA PHE A 85 10.08 -14.32 3.99
C PHE A 85 10.77 -15.65 4.36
N ASP A 86 11.29 -16.38 3.38
CA ASP A 86 11.97 -17.65 3.58
C ASP A 86 13.47 -17.50 3.89
N CYS A 87 13.98 -16.28 3.97
CA CYS A 87 15.38 -16.00 4.24
C CYS A 87 15.62 -15.70 5.72
N PRO A 88 16.37 -16.56 6.46
CA PRO A 88 16.58 -16.38 7.90
C PRO A 88 17.67 -15.37 8.27
N VAL A 89 18.29 -14.70 7.28
CA VAL A 89 19.43 -13.81 7.51
C VAL A 89 18.96 -12.49 8.11
N THR A 90 19.74 -11.98 9.07
CA THR A 90 19.45 -10.73 9.79
C THR A 90 20.64 -9.77 9.75
N PHE A 91 20.39 -8.47 9.93
CA PHE A 91 21.36 -7.41 9.71
C PHE A 91 21.31 -6.35 10.80
N ASP A 92 22.46 -5.76 11.12
CA ASP A 92 22.54 -4.67 12.09
C ASP A 92 22.17 -3.30 11.46
N ASN A 93 22.17 -3.19 10.13
CA ASN A 93 21.84 -1.95 9.41
C ASN A 93 21.30 -2.23 8.00
N SER A 94 20.64 -1.23 7.41
CA SER A 94 19.97 -1.34 6.11
C SER A 94 20.95 -1.52 4.94
N SER A 95 22.17 -0.98 5.03
CA SER A 95 23.20 -1.15 4.01
C SER A 95 23.64 -2.60 3.86
N ASN A 96 23.81 -3.32 4.99
CA ASN A 96 24.13 -4.74 4.99
C ASN A 96 22.97 -5.57 4.41
N ARG A 97 21.73 -5.24 4.76
CA ARG A 97 20.54 -5.88 4.17
C ARG A 97 20.48 -5.68 2.66
N ALA A 98 20.67 -4.45 2.18
CA ALA A 98 20.67 -4.14 0.75
C ALA A 98 21.76 -4.90 -0.01
N SER A 99 22.98 -4.99 0.57
CA SER A 99 24.05 -5.78 -0.02
C SER A 99 23.68 -7.26 -0.11
N HIS A 100 23.07 -7.83 0.94
CA HIS A 100 22.62 -9.22 0.93
C HIS A 100 21.58 -9.49 -0.16
N LEU A 101 20.57 -8.62 -0.29
CA LEU A 101 19.53 -8.74 -1.32
C LEU A 101 20.11 -8.71 -2.74
N LYS A 102 21.10 -7.86 -2.99
CA LYS A 102 21.81 -7.84 -4.28
C LYS A 102 22.56 -9.13 -4.55
N THR A 103 23.32 -9.62 -3.56
CA THR A 103 24.24 -10.74 -3.76
C THR A 103 23.54 -12.10 -3.76
N TYR A 104 22.52 -12.29 -2.92
CA TYR A 104 21.90 -13.60 -2.69
C TYR A 104 20.48 -13.73 -3.26
N HIS A 105 19.78 -12.62 -3.44
CA HIS A 105 18.43 -12.60 -4.00
C HIS A 105 18.36 -11.91 -5.38
N ASN A 106 19.50 -11.49 -5.94
CA ASN A 106 19.61 -10.85 -7.26
C ASN A 106 18.74 -9.60 -7.43
N TYR A 107 18.50 -8.86 -6.35
CA TYR A 107 17.77 -7.60 -6.43
C TYR A 107 18.54 -6.60 -7.29
N SER A 108 17.83 -5.84 -8.12
CA SER A 108 18.42 -4.83 -8.99
C SER A 108 19.03 -3.67 -8.18
N ASP A 109 20.08 -3.05 -8.69
CA ASP A 109 20.58 -1.78 -8.13
C ASP A 109 19.54 -0.65 -8.14
N LYS A 110 18.54 -0.73 -9.02
CA LYS A 110 17.44 0.23 -9.11
C LYS A 110 16.29 -0.05 -8.15
N PHE A 111 16.35 -1.17 -7.42
CA PHE A 111 15.32 -1.51 -6.44
C PHE A 111 15.28 -0.47 -5.31
N ASN A 112 14.07 -0.14 -4.82
CA ASN A 112 13.91 0.70 -3.65
C ASN A 112 14.17 -0.11 -2.37
N TYR A 113 15.40 -0.08 -1.85
CA TYR A 113 15.77 -0.81 -0.63
C TYR A 113 15.14 -0.25 0.65
N ASP A 114 14.53 0.94 0.57
CA ASP A 114 13.78 1.56 1.66
C ASP A 114 12.26 1.32 1.51
N ILE A 115 11.83 0.36 0.68
CA ILE A 115 10.41 0.11 0.39
C ILE A 115 9.56 -0.14 1.64
N ILE A 116 10.11 -0.85 2.64
CA ILE A 116 9.39 -1.07 3.90
C ILE A 116 9.27 0.20 4.74
N LYS A 117 10.03 1.26 4.45
CA LYS A 117 9.92 2.57 5.09
C LYS A 117 8.97 3.49 4.34
N SER A 118 9.04 3.48 3.01
CA SER A 118 8.34 4.45 2.16
C SER A 118 6.99 3.95 1.65
N GLY A 119 6.76 2.64 1.60
CA GLY A 119 5.70 2.06 0.79
C GLY A 119 5.95 2.22 -0.70
N TYR A 120 4.98 1.76 -1.50
CA TYR A 120 4.95 1.90 -2.95
C TYR A 120 4.08 3.09 -3.42
#